data_AF-A0A6C0I935-F1
#
_entry.id   AF-A0A6C0I935-F1
#
_cell.length_a   1.000
_cell.length_b   1.000
_cell.length_c   1.000
_cell.angle_alpha   90.00
_cell.angle_beta   90.00
_cell.angle_gamma   90.00
#
_symmetry.space_group_name_H-M   'P 1'
#
loop_
_entity.id
_entity.type
_entity.pdbx_description
1 polymer ?
#
loop_
_entity_poly.entity_id
_entity_poly.type
_entity_poly.pdbx_seq_one_letter_code
_entity_poly.pdbx_strand_id
1 'polypeptide(L)'
;MEDKVDYSNTIIYKISCKDTSVTDLYVGHTINFVQRQLAHKYSCTNDKSSNHSCKLYQTIRQNGGWNNWTMNIVNFFNCASKTEAREKEQEYYKSLGANLNSVEPLSIKPKIKCKNKIVMKEPTSQKYTCNICKYSTSRKSQYDRHLSTSKHKSKITLLNNISNTKTKEYKCVCGKIYRYDSGYYRHKRTCNKKNVCENKEVNLVSMYNELKQVMCDILKNVKQIKTESSNDTEKNAIFNNDNI
;
A
#
# COMPACT_ATOMS: atom_id res chain seq x y z
N MET A 1 26.52 7.18 25.78
CA MET A 1 27.49 8.12 25.20
C MET A 1 27.64 7.70 23.75
N GLU A 2 27.40 8.60 22.80
CA GLU A 2 27.51 8.27 21.38
C GLU A 2 29.01 8.23 21.03
N ASP A 3 29.52 7.07 20.63
CA ASP A 3 30.93 6.93 20.25
C ASP A 3 31.19 7.78 19.00
N LYS A 4 32.00 8.82 19.19
CA LYS A 4 32.44 9.70 18.11
C LYS A 4 33.34 8.89 17.18
N VAL A 5 32.86 8.63 15.97
CA VAL A 5 33.63 7.94 14.92
C VAL A 5 34.90 8.73 14.61
N ASP A 6 36.04 8.06 14.68
CA ASP A 6 37.35 8.62 14.32
C ASP A 6 37.58 8.52 12.79
N TYR A 7 37.87 9.67 12.16
CA TYR A 7 38.12 9.79 10.72
C TYR A 7 39.61 9.99 10.39
N SER A 8 40.50 9.88 11.38
CA SER A 8 41.96 10.03 11.21
C SER A 8 42.58 9.01 10.24
N ASN A 9 41.91 7.88 10.00
CA ASN A 9 42.30 6.84 9.06
C ASN A 9 41.32 6.75 7.88
N THR A 10 40.96 7.90 7.30
CA THR A 10 40.04 7.94 6.17
C THR A 10 40.72 7.39 4.91
N ILE A 11 40.04 6.46 4.25
CA ILE A 11 40.47 5.79 3.03
C ILE A 11 39.50 6.14 1.93
N ILE A 12 39.99 6.70 0.83
CA ILE A 12 39.24 6.82 -0.42
C ILE A 12 39.48 5.57 -1.24
N TYR A 13 38.41 4.93 -1.71
CA TYR A 13 38.46 3.76 -2.56
C TYR A 13 37.61 3.96 -3.81
N LYS A 14 37.88 3.14 -4.83
CA LYS A 14 37.06 3.03 -6.02
C LYS A 14 36.59 1.60 -6.23
N ILE A 15 35.43 1.43 -6.86
CA ILE A 15 34.93 0.15 -7.35
C ILE A 15 34.79 0.27 -8.87
N SER A 16 35.48 -0.60 -9.62
CA SER A 16 35.48 -0.61 -11.08
C SER A 16 35.50 -2.04 -11.61
N CYS A 17 34.97 -2.23 -12.83
CA CYS A 17 34.98 -3.53 -13.51
C CYS A 17 36.42 -3.95 -13.87
N LYS A 18 36.66 -5.26 -13.94
CA LYS A 18 37.91 -5.82 -14.49
C LYS A 18 37.92 -5.77 -16.02
N ASP A 19 36.73 -5.85 -16.62
CA ASP A 19 36.55 -5.67 -18.06
C ASP A 19 36.69 -4.18 -18.41
N THR A 20 37.63 -3.87 -19.30
CA THR A 20 37.94 -2.50 -19.73
C THR A 20 36.84 -1.86 -20.57
N SER A 21 35.91 -2.65 -21.12
CA SER A 21 34.77 -2.12 -21.87
C SER A 21 33.73 -1.45 -20.96
N VAL A 22 33.67 -1.85 -19.68
CA VAL A 22 32.77 -1.27 -18.68
C VAL A 22 33.49 -0.12 -17.98
N THR A 23 33.14 1.10 -18.39
CA THR A 23 33.73 2.34 -17.88
C THR A 23 33.10 2.84 -16.57
N ASP A 24 32.08 2.13 -16.07
CA ASP A 24 31.39 2.48 -14.84
C ASP A 24 32.32 2.46 -13.62
N LEU A 25 32.28 3.53 -12.84
CA LEU A 25 33.18 3.76 -11.72
C LEU A 25 32.43 4.38 -10.54
N TYR A 26 32.59 3.75 -9.37
CA TYR A 26 32.08 4.22 -8.10
C TYR A 26 33.24 4.67 -7.20
N VAL A 27 33.05 5.76 -6.46
CA VAL A 27 34.01 6.27 -5.47
C VAL A 27 33.34 6.34 -4.11
N GLY A 28 34.07 6.02 -3.05
CA GLY A 28 33.57 6.16 -1.68
C GLY A 28 34.68 6.36 -0.68
N HIS A 29 34.32 6.76 0.54
CA HIS A 29 35.23 6.79 1.69
C HIS A 29 34.85 5.77 2.76
N THR A 30 35.84 5.34 3.54
CA THR A 30 35.66 4.48 4.71
C THR A 30 36.83 4.65 5.67
N ILE A 31 36.63 4.32 6.94
CA ILE A 31 37.72 4.25 7.93
C ILE A 31 38.23 2.81 8.13
N ASN A 32 37.45 1.84 7.66
CA ASN A 32 37.81 0.42 7.67
C ASN A 32 37.51 -0.16 6.28
N PHE A 33 38.58 -0.45 5.53
CA PHE A 33 38.48 -0.93 4.15
C PHE A 33 37.91 -2.35 4.08
N VAL A 34 38.43 -3.27 4.88
CA VAL A 34 38.04 -4.69 4.89
C VAL A 34 36.56 -4.83 5.22
N GLN A 35 36.10 -4.18 6.29
CA GLN A 35 34.70 -4.22 6.69
C GLN A 35 33.78 -3.62 5.60
N ARG A 36 34.20 -2.51 4.97
CA ARG A 36 33.44 -1.88 3.89
C ARG A 36 33.34 -2.79 2.67
N GLN A 37 34.43 -3.46 2.30
CA GLN A 37 34.46 -4.40 1.18
C GLN A 37 33.54 -5.60 1.43
N LEU A 38 33.58 -6.19 2.64
CA LEU A 38 32.66 -7.26 3.04
C LEU A 38 31.20 -6.80 2.99
N ALA A 39 30.91 -5.60 3.49
CA ALA A 39 29.56 -5.02 3.45
C ALA A 39 29.05 -4.85 2.00
N HIS A 40 29.89 -4.34 1.10
CA HIS A 40 29.52 -4.22 -0.32
C HIS A 40 29.29 -5.59 -0.96
N LYS A 41 30.16 -6.57 -0.74
CA LYS A 41 29.99 -7.94 -1.25
C LYS A 41 28.69 -8.55 -0.74
N TYR A 42 28.41 -8.44 0.55
CA TYR A 42 27.19 -8.94 1.17
C TYR A 42 25.95 -8.27 0.59
N SER A 43 25.89 -6.93 0.54
CA SER A 43 24.74 -6.22 -0.02
C SER A 43 24.55 -6.49 -1.52
N CYS A 44 25.64 -6.69 -2.27
CA CYS A 44 25.57 -7.00 -3.69
C CYS A 44 25.01 -8.41 -3.95
N THR A 45 25.34 -9.39 -3.11
CA THR A 45 25.01 -10.82 -3.32
C THR A 45 23.74 -11.28 -2.60
N ASN A 46 23.41 -10.70 -1.45
CA ASN A 46 22.23 -11.07 -0.68
C ASN A 46 21.02 -10.21 -1.10
N ASP A 47 20.02 -10.87 -1.70
CA ASP A 47 18.76 -10.28 -2.16
C ASP A 47 17.90 -9.68 -1.04
N LYS A 48 18.06 -10.18 0.20
CA LYS A 48 17.38 -9.65 1.39
C LYS A 48 17.99 -8.35 1.91
N SER A 49 19.15 -7.92 1.41
CA SER A 49 19.76 -6.67 1.84
C SER A 49 18.91 -5.48 1.40
N SER A 50 18.64 -4.54 2.30
CA SER A 50 17.85 -3.34 1.99
C SER A 50 18.43 -2.51 0.84
N ASN A 51 19.75 -2.56 0.64
CA ASN A 51 20.44 -1.85 -0.42
C ASN A 51 20.64 -2.68 -1.69
N HIS A 52 20.24 -3.96 -1.73
CA HIS A 52 20.53 -4.90 -2.82
C HIS A 52 20.09 -4.37 -4.20
N SER A 53 18.98 -3.64 -4.22
CA SER A 53 18.37 -3.05 -5.42
C SER A 53 18.96 -1.69 -5.81
N CYS A 54 20.00 -1.18 -5.16
CA CYS A 54 20.59 0.10 -5.54
C CYS A 54 21.36 0.02 -6.87
N LYS A 55 21.50 1.18 -7.55
CA LYS A 55 22.15 1.33 -8.87
C LYS A 55 23.52 0.64 -8.94
N LEU A 56 24.36 0.86 -7.92
CA LEU A 56 25.71 0.27 -7.83
C LEU A 56 25.66 -1.26 -7.96
N TYR A 57 24.85 -1.93 -7.15
CA TYR A 57 24.84 -3.39 -7.13
C TYR A 57 24.09 -4.00 -8.30
N GLN A 58 23.04 -3.35 -8.81
CA GLN A 58 22.40 -3.74 -10.06
C GLN A 58 23.41 -3.76 -11.21
N THR A 59 24.19 -2.67 -11.36
CA THR A 59 25.21 -2.54 -12.40
C THR A 59 26.30 -3.59 -12.25
N ILE A 60 26.79 -3.84 -11.04
CA ILE A 60 27.78 -4.88 -10.78
C ILE A 60 27.26 -6.25 -11.22
N ARG A 61 26.03 -6.61 -10.86
CA ARG A 61 25.44 -7.92 -11.22
C ARG A 61 25.19 -8.07 -12.71
N GLN A 62 24.75 -7.01 -13.38
CA GLN A 62 24.54 -7.00 -14.83
C GLN A 62 25.85 -7.16 -15.62
N ASN A 63 26.99 -6.72 -15.04
CA ASN A 63 28.31 -6.74 -15.67
C ASN A 63 29.24 -7.80 -15.03
N GLY A 64 28.76 -9.03 -14.87
CA GLY A 64 29.59 -10.19 -14.45
C GLY A 64 29.67 -10.45 -12.94
N GLY A 65 28.92 -9.70 -12.12
CA GLY A 65 28.85 -9.90 -10.68
C GLY A 65 30.10 -9.47 -9.91
N TRP A 66 30.05 -9.59 -8.58
CA TRP A 66 31.10 -9.06 -7.69
C TRP A 66 32.52 -9.54 -8.03
N ASN A 67 32.67 -10.80 -8.48
CA ASN A 67 33.97 -11.36 -8.83
C ASN A 67 34.59 -10.72 -10.09
N ASN A 68 33.79 -10.12 -10.97
CA ASN A 68 34.25 -9.36 -12.14
C ASN A 68 34.57 -7.89 -11.81
N TRP A 69 34.41 -7.47 -10.56
CA TRP A 69 34.67 -6.12 -10.12
C TRP A 69 35.81 -6.10 -9.10
N THR A 70 36.48 -4.96 -9.00
CA THR A 70 37.57 -4.75 -8.03
C THR A 70 37.27 -3.53 -7.18
N MET A 71 37.52 -3.64 -5.88
CA MET A 71 37.50 -2.52 -4.95
C MET A 71 38.95 -2.22 -4.59
N ASN A 72 39.45 -1.05 -4.97
CA ASN A 72 40.86 -0.66 -4.80
C ASN A 72 40.96 0.61 -3.97
N ILE A 73 41.95 0.65 -3.07
CA ILE A 73 42.29 1.87 -2.34
C ILE A 73 42.92 2.85 -3.33
N VAL A 74 42.44 4.09 -3.29
CA VAL A 74 42.95 5.18 -4.12
C VAL A 74 43.91 6.03 -3.32
N ASN A 75 43.54 6.43 -2.09
CA ASN A 75 44.40 7.23 -1.23
C ASN A 75 44.00 7.16 0.25
N PHE A 76 44.89 7.61 1.13
CA PHE A 76 44.70 7.72 2.57
C PHE A 76 44.74 9.19 3.01
N PHE A 77 43.89 9.55 3.97
CA PHE A 77 43.78 10.89 4.52
C PHE A 77 43.59 10.85 6.03
N ASN A 78 44.22 11.80 6.70
CA ASN A 78 43.93 12.11 8.09
C ASN A 78 42.86 13.20 8.14
N CYS A 79 41.61 12.80 8.31
CA CYS A 79 40.49 13.72 8.37
C CYS A 79 40.04 13.91 9.82
N ALA A 80 39.87 15.17 10.24
CA ALA A 80 39.35 15.51 11.56
C ALA A 80 37.84 15.28 11.68
N SER A 81 37.12 15.18 10.54
CA SER A 81 35.67 15.05 10.54
C SER A 81 35.12 14.27 9.33
N LYS A 82 33.87 13.81 9.47
CA LYS A 82 33.08 13.24 8.36
C LYS A 82 32.93 14.20 7.17
N THR A 83 32.86 15.50 7.43
CA THR A 83 32.71 16.51 6.38
C THR A 83 33.97 16.58 5.53
N GLU A 84 35.13 16.60 6.16
CA GLU A 84 36.43 16.61 5.48
C GLU A 84 36.65 15.30 4.69
N ALA A 85 36.28 14.15 5.26
CA ALA A 85 36.31 12.88 4.52
C ALA A 85 35.43 12.90 3.26
N ARG A 86 34.27 13.57 3.31
CA ARG A 86 33.39 13.76 2.14
C ARG A 86 33.92 14.77 1.14
N GLU A 87 34.63 15.81 1.60
CA GLU A 87 35.33 16.75 0.71
C GLU A 87 36.40 16.01 -0.10
N LYS A 88 37.17 15.12 0.54
CA LYS A 88 38.09 14.24 -0.17
C LYS A 88 37.39 13.26 -1.10
N GLU A 89 36.31 12.62 -0.67
CA GLU A 89 35.51 11.77 -1.57
C GLU A 89 35.03 12.55 -2.82
N GLN A 90 34.61 13.80 -2.64
CA GLN A 90 34.14 14.68 -3.71
C GLN A 90 35.25 15.05 -4.71
N GLU A 91 36.45 15.35 -4.23
CA GLU A 91 37.62 15.64 -5.07
C GLU A 91 37.88 14.44 -6.01
N TYR A 92 37.88 13.22 -5.46
CA TYR A 92 38.14 11.99 -6.21
C TYR A 92 36.97 11.57 -7.09
N TYR A 93 35.73 11.80 -6.66
CA TYR A 93 34.54 11.60 -7.48
C TYR A 93 34.65 12.39 -8.79
N LYS A 94 35.07 13.66 -8.70
CA LYS A 94 35.26 14.53 -9.87
C LYS A 94 36.49 14.13 -10.69
N SER A 95 37.65 13.96 -10.06
CA SER A 95 38.90 13.72 -10.77
C SER A 95 38.92 12.38 -11.50
N LEU A 96 38.23 11.36 -10.97
CA LEU A 96 38.12 10.03 -11.58
C LEU A 96 36.92 9.89 -12.52
N GLY A 97 36.08 10.91 -12.68
CA GLY A 97 34.89 10.86 -13.53
C GLY A 97 33.86 9.81 -13.07
N ALA A 98 33.68 9.65 -11.77
CA ALA A 98 32.78 8.64 -11.21
C ALA A 98 31.33 8.88 -11.66
N ASN A 99 30.70 7.84 -12.23
CA ASN A 99 29.36 7.92 -12.84
C ASN A 99 28.35 6.99 -12.15
N LEU A 100 28.82 6.09 -11.27
CA LEU A 100 27.99 5.03 -10.69
C LEU A 100 27.39 5.43 -9.33
N ASN A 101 27.96 6.41 -8.64
CA ASN A 101 27.35 6.98 -7.45
C ASN A 101 25.98 7.58 -7.81
N SER A 102 24.95 7.25 -7.03
CA SER A 102 23.59 7.76 -7.29
C SER A 102 23.41 9.23 -6.91
N VAL A 103 24.25 9.72 -6.00
CA VAL A 103 24.25 11.09 -5.51
C VAL A 103 25.71 11.50 -5.33
N GLU A 104 26.02 12.72 -5.77
CA GLU A 104 27.34 13.32 -5.60
C GLU A 104 27.66 13.50 -4.09
N PRO A 105 28.88 13.13 -3.62
CA PRO A 105 29.23 13.07 -2.19
C PRO A 105 29.00 14.37 -1.43
N LEU A 106 29.44 15.48 -2.01
CA LEU A 106 29.05 16.83 -1.63
C LEU A 106 28.03 17.31 -2.65
N SER A 107 26.80 16.86 -2.46
CA SER A 107 25.67 17.59 -3.00
C SER A 107 25.67 18.96 -2.35
N ILE A 108 26.34 19.93 -2.98
CA ILE A 108 25.95 21.32 -2.91
C ILE A 108 24.59 21.35 -3.59
N LYS A 109 23.54 20.85 -2.92
CA LYS A 109 22.28 21.54 -3.06
C LYS A 109 22.68 22.96 -2.73
N PRO A 110 22.59 23.92 -3.68
CA PRO A 110 22.75 25.29 -3.29
C PRO A 110 21.88 25.41 -2.06
N LYS A 111 22.46 25.87 -0.95
CA LYS A 111 21.64 26.54 0.04
C LYS A 111 21.12 27.78 -0.69
N ILE A 112 20.22 27.59 -1.64
CA ILE A 112 18.91 28.17 -1.50
C ILE A 112 18.44 27.70 -0.09
N LYS A 113 18.98 28.34 0.96
CA LYS A 113 18.08 29.03 1.86
C LYS A 113 17.18 29.71 0.86
N CYS A 114 15.93 29.30 0.76
CA CYS A 114 14.97 30.17 0.16
C CYS A 114 15.11 31.46 1.01
N LYS A 115 15.96 32.40 0.58
CA LYS A 115 15.63 33.79 0.63
C LYS A 115 14.36 33.78 -0.17
N ASN A 116 13.26 33.58 0.55
CA ASN A 116 11.93 33.73 0.03
C ASN A 116 12.03 35.01 -0.79
N LYS A 117 11.80 34.90 -2.10
CA LYS A 117 11.35 36.06 -2.85
C LYS A 117 10.23 36.61 -1.98
N ILE A 118 10.43 37.79 -1.43
CA ILE A 118 9.41 38.54 -0.72
C ILE A 118 8.40 38.90 -1.81
N VAL A 119 7.57 37.93 -2.17
CA VAL A 119 6.22 38.22 -2.62
C VAL A 119 5.48 38.27 -1.30
N MET A 120 5.10 39.49 -0.91
CA MET A 120 4.18 39.72 0.19
C MET A 120 2.89 38.98 -0.15
N LYS A 121 2.81 37.72 0.25
CA LYS A 121 1.53 37.03 0.36
C LYS A 121 0.99 37.51 1.69
N GLU A 122 0.00 38.38 1.61
CA GLU A 122 -0.94 38.70 2.68
C GLU A 122 -1.11 37.46 3.58
N PRO A 123 -1.02 37.62 4.92
CA PRO A 123 -1.23 36.52 5.86
C PRO A 123 -2.70 36.13 5.82
N THR A 124 -3.09 35.37 4.80
CA THR A 124 -4.37 34.72 4.81
C THR A 124 -4.26 33.62 5.85
N SER A 125 -4.75 33.95 7.05
CA SER A 125 -4.96 33.05 8.18
C SER A 125 -5.97 31.94 7.81
N GLN A 126 -5.71 31.15 6.77
CA GLN A 126 -6.47 29.94 6.52
C GLN A 126 -6.08 28.92 7.58
N LYS A 127 -6.83 28.93 8.66
CA LYS A 127 -6.89 27.84 9.63
C LYS A 127 -7.80 26.76 9.04
N TYR A 128 -7.26 25.57 8.86
CA TYR A 128 -8.00 24.39 8.46
C TYR A 128 -8.50 23.70 9.73
N THR A 129 -9.82 23.66 9.90
CA THR A 129 -10.47 23.04 11.06
C THR A 129 -11.37 21.89 10.63
N CYS A 130 -11.17 20.73 11.24
CA CYS A 130 -12.03 19.58 11.08
C CYS A 130 -13.07 19.58 12.20
N ASN A 131 -14.33 19.82 11.84
CA ASN A 131 -15.43 19.88 12.81
C ASN A 131 -15.71 18.53 13.50
N ILE A 132 -15.38 17.43 12.84
CA ILE A 132 -15.63 16.06 13.34
C ILE A 132 -14.63 15.66 14.43
N CYS A 133 -13.37 16.04 14.24
CA CYS A 133 -12.28 15.69 15.15
C CYS A 133 -11.88 16.85 16.07
N LYS A 134 -12.47 18.04 15.90
CA LYS A 134 -12.05 19.31 16.52
C LYS A 134 -10.54 19.58 16.32
N TYR A 135 -9.99 19.07 15.22
CA TYR A 135 -8.58 19.21 14.86
C TYR A 135 -8.39 20.51 14.07
N SER A 136 -7.36 21.29 14.38
CA SER A 136 -7.04 22.53 13.67
C SER A 136 -5.57 22.59 13.27
N THR A 137 -5.31 23.18 12.11
CA THR A 137 -3.93 23.40 11.62
C THR A 137 -3.88 24.56 10.65
N SER A 138 -2.73 25.23 10.56
CA SER A 138 -2.48 26.28 9.56
C SER A 138 -1.94 25.74 8.24
N ARG A 139 -1.66 24.43 8.14
CA ARG A 139 -1.02 23.81 6.97
C ARG A 139 -1.95 22.83 6.27
N LYS A 140 -2.27 23.12 5.00
CA LYS A 140 -3.14 22.28 4.17
C LYS A 140 -2.67 20.82 4.07
N SER A 141 -1.39 20.57 3.86
CA SER A 141 -0.86 19.20 3.74
C SER A 141 -1.08 18.36 5.00
N GLN A 142 -1.05 18.99 6.19
CA GLN A 142 -1.33 18.33 7.46
C GLN A 142 -2.82 18.05 7.63
N TYR A 143 -3.67 18.97 7.15
CA TYR A 143 -5.11 18.80 7.12
C TYR A 143 -5.53 17.69 6.16
N ASP A 144 -5.01 17.68 4.94
CA ASP A 144 -5.28 16.63 3.94
C ASP A 144 -4.83 15.26 4.46
N ARG A 145 -3.65 15.19 5.10
CA ARG A 145 -3.19 13.98 5.78
C ARG A 145 -4.15 13.56 6.90
N HIS A 146 -4.60 14.50 7.73
CA HIS A 146 -5.59 14.24 8.78
C HIS A 146 -6.87 13.60 8.22
N LEU A 147 -7.42 14.13 7.13
CA LEU A 147 -8.62 13.58 6.46
C LEU A 147 -8.40 12.14 5.96
N SER A 148 -7.18 11.82 5.52
CA SER A 148 -6.85 10.48 5.02
C SER A 148 -6.70 9.41 6.12
N THR A 149 -6.55 9.81 7.39
CA THR A 149 -6.30 8.87 8.50
C THR A 149 -7.49 7.94 8.76
N SER A 150 -7.21 6.69 9.12
CA SER A 150 -8.24 5.71 9.49
C SER A 150 -9.13 6.21 10.63
N LYS A 151 -8.56 6.92 11.61
CA LYS A 151 -9.31 7.50 12.74
C LYS A 151 -10.36 8.52 12.28
N HIS A 152 -10.01 9.40 11.33
CA HIS A 152 -10.97 10.37 10.78
C HIS A 152 -12.07 9.67 9.96
N LYS A 153 -11.68 8.74 9.08
CA LYS A 153 -12.60 7.96 8.23
C LYS A 153 -13.61 7.13 9.03
N SER A 154 -13.18 6.47 10.10
CA SER A 154 -14.08 5.73 10.99
C SER A 154 -15.11 6.64 11.67
N LYS A 155 -14.71 7.86 12.06
CA LYS A 155 -15.63 8.82 12.71
C LYS A 155 -16.65 9.40 11.72
N ILE A 156 -16.25 9.66 10.48
CA ILE A 156 -17.16 10.01 9.36
C ILE A 156 -18.19 8.90 9.15
N THR A 157 -17.74 7.65 9.07
CA THR A 157 -18.61 6.49 8.82
C THR A 157 -19.65 6.33 9.93
N LEU A 158 -19.24 6.50 11.19
CA LEU A 158 -20.14 6.47 12.33
C LEU A 158 -21.20 7.58 12.28
N LEU A 159 -20.82 8.80 11.88
CA LEU A 159 -21.74 9.94 11.75
C LEU A 159 -22.73 9.77 10.60
N ASN A 160 -22.29 9.29 9.45
CA ASN A 160 -23.16 9.04 8.30
C ASN A 160 -24.21 7.95 8.59
N ASN A 161 -23.88 6.97 9.43
CA ASN A 161 -24.82 5.95 9.89
C ASN A 161 -25.87 6.50 10.87
N ILE A 162 -25.64 7.66 11.50
CA ILE A 162 -26.62 8.33 12.37
C ILE A 162 -27.62 9.14 11.53
N SER A 163 -27.18 9.72 10.41
CA SER A 163 -28.00 10.57 9.52
C SER A 163 -29.09 9.83 8.74
N ASN A 164 -29.04 8.50 8.65
CA ASN A 164 -30.04 7.68 7.97
C ASN A 164 -30.95 6.87 8.91
N THR A 165 -30.94 7.18 10.20
CA THR A 165 -31.96 6.62 11.11
C THR A 165 -33.15 7.58 11.17
N LYS A 166 -34.19 7.32 10.36
CA LYS A 166 -35.54 7.57 10.85
C LYS A 166 -35.60 6.82 12.20
N THR A 167 -35.54 7.54 13.32
CA THR A 167 -35.64 6.93 14.63
C THR A 167 -36.92 6.09 14.61
N LYS A 168 -36.79 4.76 14.69
CA LYS A 168 -37.97 3.88 14.71
C LYS A 168 -38.79 4.27 15.92
N GLU A 169 -39.91 4.95 15.67
CA GLU A 169 -40.88 5.26 16.72
C GLU A 169 -41.72 4.01 16.95
N TYR A 170 -41.68 3.51 18.18
CA TYR A 170 -42.44 2.32 18.56
C TYR A 170 -43.76 2.76 19.17
N LYS A 171 -44.84 2.70 18.40
CA LYS A 171 -46.18 3.07 18.85
C LYS A 171 -46.91 1.85 19.41
N CYS A 172 -47.41 1.96 20.64
CA CYS A 172 -48.30 0.97 21.23
C CYS A 172 -49.74 1.23 20.82
N VAL A 173 -50.58 0.18 20.78
CA VAL A 173 -52.03 0.27 20.54
C VAL A 173 -52.76 1.16 21.55
N CYS A 174 -52.15 1.43 22.71
CA CYS A 174 -52.68 2.37 23.67
C CYS A 174 -52.48 3.85 23.29
N GLY A 175 -51.74 4.13 22.20
CA GLY A 175 -51.42 5.46 21.71
C GLY A 175 -50.06 5.99 22.18
N LYS A 176 -49.39 5.33 23.12
CA LYS A 176 -48.07 5.75 23.61
C LYS A 176 -46.97 5.50 22.58
N ILE A 177 -46.09 6.48 22.39
CA ILE A 177 -44.97 6.43 21.44
C ILE A 177 -43.66 6.37 22.23
N TYR A 178 -42.77 5.47 21.82
CA TYR A 178 -41.48 5.25 22.46
C TYR A 178 -40.34 5.44 21.45
N ARG A 179 -39.31 6.15 21.89
CA ARG A 179 -38.08 6.40 21.12
C ARG A 179 -37.16 5.18 21.03
N TYR A 180 -37.23 4.30 22.04
CA TYR A 180 -36.37 3.12 22.16
C TYR A 180 -37.23 1.86 22.30
N ASP A 181 -36.77 0.77 21.70
CA ASP A 181 -37.42 -0.54 21.70
C ASP A 181 -37.55 -1.11 23.12
N SER A 182 -36.51 -0.98 23.95
CA SER A 182 -36.49 -1.43 25.34
C SER A 182 -37.63 -0.85 26.16
N GLY A 183 -37.90 0.45 26.00
CA GLY A 183 -39.02 1.15 26.65
C GLY A 183 -40.38 0.65 26.15
N TYR A 184 -40.49 0.46 24.83
CA TYR A 184 -41.70 -0.10 24.20
C TYR A 184 -41.98 -1.53 24.67
N TYR A 185 -41.01 -2.44 24.68
CA TYR A 185 -41.22 -3.82 25.06
C TYR A 185 -41.54 -3.99 26.54
N ARG A 186 -40.92 -3.20 27.41
CA ARG A 186 -41.27 -3.16 28.84
C ARG A 186 -42.73 -2.71 29.02
N HIS A 187 -43.15 -1.69 28.29
CA HIS A 187 -44.55 -1.25 28.30
C HIS A 187 -45.50 -2.29 27.69
N LYS A 188 -45.13 -2.89 26.55
CA LYS A 188 -45.93 -3.89 25.83
C LYS A 188 -46.26 -5.09 26.71
N ARG A 189 -45.33 -5.49 27.58
CA ARG A 189 -45.53 -6.58 28.55
C ARG A 189 -46.56 -6.26 29.64
N THR A 190 -46.80 -4.99 29.93
CA THR A 190 -47.69 -4.55 31.03
C THR A 190 -48.88 -3.73 30.53
N CYS A 191 -49.05 -3.60 29.21
CA CYS A 191 -50.13 -2.83 28.62
C CYS A 191 -51.44 -3.62 28.63
N ASN A 192 -52.46 -3.11 29.33
CA ASN A 192 -53.78 -3.74 29.45
C ASN A 192 -54.68 -3.65 28.20
N LYS A 193 -54.26 -2.94 27.15
CA LYS A 193 -55.00 -2.91 25.87
C LYS A 193 -54.53 -4.08 25.00
N LYS A 194 -55.32 -5.17 24.98
CA LYS A 194 -55.08 -6.34 24.12
C LYS A 194 -55.19 -5.94 22.63
N ASN A 195 -54.28 -6.45 21.81
CA ASN A 195 -54.43 -6.41 20.35
C ASN A 195 -55.69 -7.19 19.98
N VAL A 196 -56.68 -6.54 19.37
CA VAL A 196 -57.56 -7.23 18.42
C VAL A 196 -56.72 -7.37 17.14
N CYS A 197 -56.54 -8.61 16.72
CA CYS A 197 -55.69 -9.00 15.61
C CYS A 197 -56.37 -8.69 14.27
N GLU A 198 -55.65 -8.00 13.38
CA GLU A 198 -55.73 -8.30 11.96
C GLU A 198 -54.54 -9.19 11.62
N ASN A 199 -54.82 -10.48 11.43
CA ASN A 199 -53.91 -11.42 10.81
C ASN A 199 -53.70 -10.99 9.36
N LYS A 200 -52.49 -10.59 8.99
CA LYS A 200 -51.99 -10.89 7.65
C LYS A 200 -51.17 -12.16 7.79
N GLU A 201 -51.81 -13.30 7.56
CA GLU A 201 -51.10 -14.53 7.23
C GLU A 201 -50.24 -14.22 6.01
N VAL A 202 -48.91 -14.20 6.20
CA VAL A 202 -47.99 -14.34 5.07
C VAL A 202 -48.15 -15.78 4.63
N ASN A 203 -48.82 -15.98 3.49
CA ASN A 203 -49.16 -17.29 2.95
C ASN A 203 -47.87 -18.02 2.52
N LEU A 204 -47.23 -18.67 3.49
CA LEU A 204 -46.03 -19.51 3.35
C LEU A 204 -46.27 -20.66 2.35
N VAL A 205 -47.54 -21.06 2.19
CA VAL A 205 -47.97 -22.10 1.25
C VAL A 205 -47.89 -21.61 -0.19
N SER A 206 -48.22 -20.35 -0.47
CA SER A 206 -48.05 -19.74 -1.82
C SER A 206 -46.59 -19.74 -2.24
N MET A 207 -45.69 -19.31 -1.35
CA MET A 207 -44.25 -19.27 -1.63
C MET A 207 -43.66 -20.68 -1.80
N TYR A 208 -44.10 -21.65 -0.98
CA TYR A 208 -43.67 -23.04 -1.12
C TYR A 208 -44.18 -23.69 -2.42
N ASN A 209 -45.41 -23.40 -2.83
CA ASN A 209 -45.98 -23.91 -4.07
C ASN A 209 -45.29 -23.33 -5.31
N GLU A 210 -44.95 -22.04 -5.30
CA GLU A 210 -44.15 -21.41 -6.35
C GLU A 210 -42.76 -22.06 -6.45
N LEU A 211 -42.09 -22.28 -5.31
CA LEU A 211 -40.79 -22.94 -5.28
C LEU A 211 -40.87 -24.38 -5.80
N LYS A 212 -41.91 -25.12 -5.43
CA LYS A 212 -42.16 -26.49 -5.88
C LYS A 212 -42.45 -26.55 -7.38
N GLN A 213 -43.17 -25.56 -7.93
CA GLN A 213 -43.46 -25.48 -9.35
C GLN A 213 -42.18 -25.28 -10.17
N VAL A 214 -41.33 -24.33 -9.76
CA VAL A 214 -40.04 -24.07 -10.41
C VAL A 214 -39.15 -25.33 -10.37
N MET A 215 -39.13 -26.06 -9.26
CA MET A 215 -38.34 -27.29 -9.13
C MET A 215 -38.85 -28.41 -10.04
N CYS A 216 -40.17 -28.56 -10.22
CA CYS A 216 -40.75 -29.50 -11.17
C CYS A 216 -40.38 -29.18 -12.62
N ASP A 217 -40.35 -27.91 -13.00
CA ASP A 217 -40.04 -27.49 -14.37
C ASP A 217 -38.55 -27.69 -14.69
N ILE A 218 -37.65 -27.45 -13.71
CA ILE A 218 -36.22 -27.81 -13.84
C ILE A 218 -36.04 -29.32 -14.06
N LEU A 219 -36.75 -30.16 -13.31
CA LEU A 219 -36.65 -31.62 -13.44
C LEU A 219 -37.17 -32.14 -14.79
N LYS A 220 -38.20 -31.51 -15.37
CA LYS A 220 -38.70 -31.84 -16.72
C LYS A 220 -37.68 -31.49 -17.79
N ASN A 221 -37.05 -30.31 -17.70
CA ASN A 221 -36.01 -29.89 -18.65
C ASN A 221 -34.79 -30.84 -18.61
N VAL A 222 -34.37 -31.29 -17.42
CA VAL A 222 -33.27 -32.27 -17.30
C VAL A 222 -33.63 -33.63 -17.93
N LYS A 223 -34.90 -34.06 -17.86
CA LYS A 223 -35.35 -35.29 -18.53
C LYS A 223 -35.38 -35.14 -20.04
N GLN A 224 -35.85 -34.00 -20.57
CA GLN A 224 -35.86 -33.72 -22.02
C GLN A 224 -34.45 -33.71 -22.61
N ILE A 225 -33.48 -33.09 -21.92
CA ILE A 225 -32.07 -33.08 -22.34
C ILE A 225 -31.50 -34.53 -22.41
N LYS A 226 -31.88 -35.41 -21.49
CA LYS A 226 -31.44 -36.82 -21.50
C LYS A 226 -32.08 -37.65 -22.61
N THR A 227 -33.34 -37.38 -22.97
CA THR A 227 -34.02 -38.07 -24.07
C THR A 227 -33.52 -37.62 -25.44
N GLU A 228 -33.12 -36.36 -25.60
CA GLU A 228 -32.56 -35.84 -26.86
C GLU A 228 -31.14 -36.41 -27.11
N SER A 229 -30.32 -36.58 -26.07
CA SER A 229 -28.98 -37.19 -26.20
C SER A 229 -28.98 -38.70 -26.50
N SER A 230 -30.12 -39.38 -26.34
CA SER A 230 -30.26 -40.83 -26.61
C SER A 230 -30.81 -41.13 -28.02
N ASN A 231 -31.42 -40.14 -28.68
CA ASN A 231 -31.95 -40.29 -30.05
C ASN A 231 -30.92 -39.95 -31.16
N ASP A 232 -29.80 -39.31 -30.81
CA ASP A 232 -28.69 -39.02 -31.74
C ASP A 232 -27.73 -40.22 -31.93
N THR A 233 -27.84 -41.26 -31.09
CA THR A 233 -27.10 -42.52 -31.24
C THR A 233 -27.82 -43.56 -32.11
N GLU A 234 -29.15 -43.49 -32.25
CA GLU A 234 -29.91 -44.39 -33.15
C GLU A 234 -30.00 -43.87 -34.61
N LYS A 235 -29.82 -42.57 -34.88
CA LYS A 235 -29.77 -42.04 -36.26
C LYS A 235 -28.42 -42.22 -36.97
N ASN A 236 -27.33 -42.45 -36.22
CA ASN A 236 -26.01 -42.75 -36.80
C ASN A 236 -25.77 -44.25 -37.07
N ALA A 237 -26.72 -45.13 -36.72
CA ALA A 237 -26.63 -46.58 -36.97
C ALA A 237 -27.33 -47.04 -38.27
N ILE A 238 -28.04 -46.16 -38.99
CA ILE A 238 -28.84 -46.53 -40.17
C ILE A 238 -28.17 -46.11 -41.50
N PHE A 239 -27.01 -45.45 -41.50
CA PHE A 239 -26.32 -45.02 -42.74
C PHE A 239 -25.08 -45.85 -43.14
N ASN A 240 -24.80 -46.97 -42.46
CA ASN A 240 -23.66 -47.86 -42.78
C ASN A 240 -24.09 -49.31 -43.02
N ASN A 241 -25.22 -49.52 -43.70
CA ASN A 241 -25.53 -50.82 -44.32
C ASN A 241 -26.52 -50.60 -45.44
N ASP A 242 -26.01 -50.28 -46.63
CA ASP A 242 -26.60 -50.57 -47.94
C ASP A 242 -25.73 -49.89 -49.02
N ASN A 243 -24.72 -50.62 -49.49
CA ASN A 243 -24.19 -50.61 -50.86
C ASN A 243 -22.94 -51.51 -50.89
N ILE A 244 -23.20 -52.80 -51.05
CA ILE A 244 -22.41 -53.68 -51.92
C ILE A 244 -22.78 -53.32 -53.35
#